data_AF-A0A9D1LAN0-F1
#
_entry.id   AF-A0A9D1LAN0-F1
#
_cell.length_a   1.000
_cell.length_b   1.000
_cell.length_c   1.000
_cell.angle_alpha   90.00
_cell.angle_beta   90.00
_cell.angle_gamma   90.00
#
_symmetry.space_group_name_H-M   'P 1'
#
loop_
_entity.id
_entity.type
_entity.pdbx_description
1 polymer ?
#
loop_
_entity_poly.entity_id
_entity_poly.type
_entity_poly.pdbx_seq_one_letter_code
_entity_poly.pdbx_strand_id
1 'polypeptide(L)' 'MEQHNLTITENTPILTDVFRMTLKGDGLDRHKPGQFVNLKIDGCFLRRPISVYDTGKDFIT' A
#
# COMPACT_ATOMS: atom_id res chain seq x y z
N MET A 1 -10.66 6.78 11.96
CA MET A 1 -9.82 6.20 10.88
C MET A 1 -8.39 6.19 11.36
N GLU A 2 -7.79 5.01 11.46
CA GLU A 2 -6.40 4.85 11.90
C GLU A 2 -5.44 5.16 10.74
N GLN A 3 -4.29 5.74 11.03
CA GLN A 3 -3.24 6.05 10.05
C GLN A 3 -1.91 5.58 10.60
N HIS A 4 -1.12 4.97 9.72
CA HIS A 4 0.20 4.43 10.03
C HIS A 4 1.20 4.95 9.00
N ASN A 5 2.43 5.20 9.45
CA ASN A 5 3.53 5.45 8.54
C ASN A 5 4.07 4.09 8.08
N LEU A 6 4.07 3.87 6.77
CA LEU A 6 4.55 2.64 6.15
C LEU A 6 5.77 2.97 5.30
N THR A 7 6.66 1.99 5.14
CA THR A 7 7.85 2.12 4.29
C THR A 7 7.58 1.46 2.94
N ILE A 8 7.79 2.18 1.85
CA ILE A 8 7.81 1.60 0.51
C ILE A 8 9.12 0.80 0.38
N THR A 9 9.01 -0.51 0.23
CA THR A 9 10.16 -1.42 0.07
C THR A 9 10.41 -1.80 -1.38
N GLU A 10 9.36 -1.73 -2.20
CA GLU A 10 9.43 -1.95 -3.65
C GLU A 10 8.49 -0.98 -4.35
N ASN A 11 8.89 -0.46 -5.51
CA ASN A 11 8.05 0.29 -6.44
C ASN A 11 8.60 0.10 -7.86
N THR A 12 8.31 -1.05 -8.47
CA THR A 12 8.91 -1.49 -9.73
C THR A 12 7.90 -1.42 -10.88
N PRO A 13 8.30 -0.95 -12.08
CA PRO A 13 7.41 -0.95 -13.24
C PRO A 13 7.18 -2.38 -13.71
N ILE A 14 5.93 -2.73 -14.01
CA ILE A 14 5.56 -4.02 -14.60
C ILE A 14 5.05 -3.87 -16.04
N LEU A 15 4.45 -2.72 -16.37
CA LEU A 15 4.02 -2.31 -17.71
C LEU A 15 4.15 -0.79 -17.82
N THR A 16 3.91 -0.24 -19.01
CA THR A 16 3.78 1.21 -19.20
C THR A 16 2.72 1.75 -18.25
N ASP A 17 3.11 2.71 -17.41
CA ASP A 17 2.27 3.37 -16.40
C ASP A 17 1.69 2.47 -15.31
N VAL A 18 2.16 1.22 -15.17
CA VAL A 18 1.73 0.29 -14.11
C VAL A 18 2.92 -0.15 -13.28
N PHE A 19 2.81 0.05 -11.97
CA PHE A 19 3.86 -0.26 -11.00
C PHE A 19 3.34 -1.22 -9.94
N ARG A 20 4.20 -2.15 -9.51
CA ARG A 20 3.99 -2.97 -8.32
C ARG A 20 4.67 -2.30 -7.13
N MET A 21 3.92 -2.10 -6.04
CA MET A 21 4.40 -1.45 -4.83
C MET A 21 4.23 -2.36 -3.63
N THR A 22 5.26 -2.49 -2.81
CA THR A 22 5.19 -3.26 -1.56
C THR A 22 5.37 -2.32 -0.37
N LEU A 23 4.36 -2.23 0.48
CA LEU A 23 4.35 -1.43 1.71
C LEU A 23 4.64 -2.32 2.91
N LYS A 24 5.58 -1.91 3.75
CA LYS A 24 5.99 -2.63 4.96
C LYS A 24 5.70 -1.81 6.22
N GLY A 25 5.18 -2.47 7.26
CA GLY A 25 4.94 -1.86 8.57
C GLY A 25 4.13 -2.76 9.50
N ASP A 26 4.05 -2.36 10.76
CA ASP A 26 3.35 -3.11 11.79
C ASP A 26 1.82 -3.02 11.63
N GLY A 27 1.12 -4.09 12.02
CA GLY A 27 -0.35 -4.14 11.99
C GLY A 27 -0.95 -4.31 10.59
N LEU A 28 -0.13 -4.68 9.59
CA LEU A 28 -0.59 -4.94 8.23
C LEU A 28 -1.23 -6.33 8.05
N ASP A 29 -0.96 -7.25 8.97
CA ASP A 29 -1.52 -8.61 9.05
C ASP A 29 -3.06 -8.64 9.15
N ARG A 30 -3.69 -7.53 9.57
CA ARG A 30 -5.15 -7.39 9.58
C ARG A 30 -5.77 -7.26 8.18
N HIS A 31 -4.99 -6.85 7.19
CA HIS A 31 -5.47 -6.64 5.84
C HIS A 31 -5.59 -7.96 5.09
N LYS A 32 -6.53 -8.00 4.13
CA LYS A 32 -6.76 -9.17 3.29
C LYS A 32 -6.81 -8.76 1.82
N PRO A 33 -6.41 -9.64 0.89
CA PRO A 33 -6.60 -9.41 -0.54
C PRO A 33 -8.04 -9.04 -0.89
N GLY A 34 -8.20 -8.07 -1.80
CA GLY A 34 -9.49 -7.52 -2.21
C GLY A 34 -10.02 -6.37 -1.36
N GLN A 35 -9.34 -6.02 -0.26
CA GLN A 35 -9.61 -4.77 0.48
C GLN A 35 -8.91 -3.58 -0.18
N PHE A 36 -9.17 -2.37 0.32
CA PHE A 36 -8.52 -1.14 -0.11
C PHE A 36 -7.80 -0.44 1.04
N VAL A 37 -6.66 0.15 0.73
CA VAL A 37 -5.95 1.09 1.60
C VAL A 37 -5.93 2.48 0.97
N ASN A 38 -6.05 3.52 1.80
CA ASN A 38 -6.06 4.91 1.34
C ASN A 38 -4.72 5.58 1.65
N LEU A 39 -3.85 5.68 0.64
CA LEU A 39 -2.52 6.25 0.78
C LEU A 39 -2.59 7.78 0.83
N LYS A 40 -1.94 8.37 1.84
CA LYS A 40 -1.68 9.80 1.93
C LYS A 40 -0.28 10.05 1.38
N ILE A 41 -0.16 11.02 0.48
CA ILE A 41 1.12 11.47 -0.08
C ILE A 41 1.30 12.92 0.34
N ASP A 42 2.47 13.26 0.88
CA ASP A 42 2.76 14.62 1.30
C ASP A 42 2.71 15.58 0.10
N GLY A 43 2.14 16.76 0.31
CA GLY A 43 1.87 17.73 -0.75
C GLY A 43 0.64 17.44 -1.62
N CYS A 44 -0.03 16.29 -1.46
CA CYS A 44 -1.28 15.97 -2.14
C CYS A 44 -2.48 16.07 -1.19
N PHE A 45 -3.52 16.83 -1.57
CA PHE A 45 -4.77 16.89 -0.79
C PHE A 45 -5.54 15.57 -0.82
N LEU A 46 -5.67 14.97 -2.01
CA LEU A 46 -6.43 13.74 -2.21
C LEU A 46 -5.63 12.50 -1.81
N ARG A 47 -6.31 11.53 -1.19
CA ARG A 47 -5.78 10.19 -0.93
C ARG A 47 -5.94 9.30 -2.16
N ARG A 48 -5.20 8.19 -2.19
CA ARG A 48 -5.17 7.26 -3.32
C ARG A 48 -5.67 5.91 -2.81
N PRO A 49 -6.91 5.51 -3.15
CA PRO A 49 -7.41 4.19 -2.80
C PRO A 49 -6.71 3.16 -3.69
N ILE A 50 -5.95 2.26 -3.09
CA ILE A 50 -5.25 1.18 -3.77
C ILE A 50 -5.77 -0.15 -3.23
N SER A 51 -6.14 -1.05 -4.13
CA SER A 51 -6.56 -2.41 -3.78
C SER A 51 -5.37 -3.22 -3.30
N VAL A 52 -5.55 -3.99 -2.23
CA VAL A 52 -4.57 -4.94 -1.73
C VAL A 52 -4.65 -6.21 -2.57
N TYR A 53 -3.56 -6.54 -3.25
CA TYR A 53 -3.41 -7.75 -4.07
C TYR A 53 -2.91 -8.93 -3.24
N ASP A 54 -1.89 -8.71 -2.41
CA ASP A 54 -1.28 -9.75 -1.57
C ASP A 54 -0.91 -9.21 -0.19
N THR A 55 -0.85 -10.09 0.80
CA THR A 55 -0.59 -9.74 2.20
C THR A 55 0.30 -10.76 2.87
N GLY A 56 1.30 -10.29 3.62
CA GLY A 56 2.10 -11.09 4.52
C GLY A 56 1.94 -10.67 5.97
N LYS A 57 2.90 -11.07 6.81
CA LYS A 57 2.89 -10.75 8.25
C LYS A 57 3.04 -9.24 8.53
N ASP A 58 3.88 -8.57 7.74
CA ASP A 58 4.25 -7.17 7.95
C ASP A 58 4.29 -6.38 6.64
N PHE A 59 3.69 -6.91 5.58
CA PHE A 59 3.64 -6.26 4.27
C PHE A 59 2.30 -6.44 3.56
N ILE A 60 2.00 -5.48 2.69
CA ILE A 60 0.94 -5.57 1.68
C ILE A 60 1.52 -5.19 0.31
N THR A 61 1.02 -5.83 -0.74
CA THR A 61 1.31 -5.51 -2.14
C THR A 61 0.02 -5.08 -2.84
#